data_AF-A0A9X6UBN1-F1
#
_entry.id   AF-A0A9X6UBN1-F1
#
_cell.length_a   1.000
_cell.length_b   1.000
_cell.length_c   1.000
_cell.angle_alpha   90.00
_cell.angle_beta   90.00
_cell.angle_gamma   90.00
#
_symmetry.space_group_name_H-M   'P 1'
#
loop_
_entity.id
_entity.type
_entity.pdbx_description
1 polymer ?
#
loop_
_entity_poly.entity_id
_entity_poly.type
_entity_poly.pdbx_seq_one_letter_code
_entity_poly.pdbx_strand_id
1 'polypeptide(L)'
;MGMFHKALWMWNWKRGKYAALLFLFSSLYCLSFEYYQTAEEQQSLFLHPERLGEEKVYYHYSFYSSNSFWLGVITIILACILIGWERSNQNGNSLMTFPFKRRDMFLSKWVFGGFFIVLSLLINWGLMYFIYKSTIHFEYQSFEPFHRYFLYAIFTYIAIYTVSLCIGTFTGSIISQSIFSITFCIMGMGIFSLLLLFFTAHAEAIQGNKSYTNFENVYEFNRKTNISSAILDFSISYNYHPTAQSDEDHGKVIQRGPTFHSYYSAKIILVPIFYTIFSLLIGMFLYARSPNEHNKKIFLFPKYNSIWIWGTTFYFALIGGQMLKRFDLLFSYYVGFFLFGIVTYFILSRLTNYKVF
;
A
#
# COMPACT_ATOMS: atom_id res chain seq x y z
N MET A 1 26.92 -13.76 -13.99
CA MET A 1 26.50 -14.57 -12.82
C MET A 1 27.41 -14.16 -11.67
N GLY A 2 26.84 -13.65 -10.58
CA GLY A 2 27.53 -12.91 -9.51
C GLY A 2 26.77 -11.64 -9.13
N MET A 3 25.48 -11.79 -8.82
CA MET A 3 24.51 -10.68 -8.66
C MET A 3 24.57 -9.98 -7.29
N PHE A 4 25.35 -10.50 -6.34
CA PHE A 4 25.47 -9.93 -4.99
C PHE A 4 26.82 -9.23 -4.82
N HIS A 5 26.83 -7.93 -5.10
CA HIS A 5 27.97 -7.10 -4.79
C HIS A 5 27.85 -6.59 -3.35
N LYS A 6 28.69 -7.12 -2.46
CA LYS A 6 28.80 -6.67 -1.05
C LYS A 6 28.88 -5.15 -0.93
N ALA A 7 29.58 -4.50 -1.86
CA ALA A 7 29.68 -3.05 -1.94
C ALA A 7 28.32 -2.35 -2.12
N LEU A 8 27.47 -2.84 -3.04
CA LEU A 8 26.13 -2.28 -3.25
C LEU A 8 25.22 -2.53 -2.04
N TRP A 9 25.35 -3.69 -1.39
CA TRP A 9 24.61 -3.98 -0.16
C TRP A 9 24.98 -3.02 0.97
N MET A 10 26.28 -2.84 1.23
CA MET A 10 26.77 -1.89 2.25
C MET A 10 26.35 -0.45 1.95
N TRP A 11 26.35 -0.07 0.67
CA TRP A 11 25.87 1.24 0.23
C TRP A 11 24.39 1.45 0.55
N ASN A 12 23.54 0.50 0.17
CA ASN A 12 22.11 0.55 0.46
C ASN A 12 21.85 0.54 1.97
N TRP A 13 22.60 -0.25 2.74
CA TRP A 13 22.51 -0.26 4.20
C TRP A 13 22.82 1.11 4.81
N LYS A 14 23.92 1.77 4.40
CA LYS A 14 24.31 3.08 4.95
C LYS A 14 23.20 4.13 4.84
N ARG A 15 22.37 4.06 3.80
CA ARG A 15 21.30 5.03 3.51
C ARG A 15 19.92 4.56 3.98
N GLY A 16 19.60 3.29 3.75
CA GLY A 16 18.29 2.71 3.98
C GLY A 16 18.09 2.07 5.35
N LYS A 17 19.16 1.88 6.16
CA LYS A 17 19.05 1.16 7.45
C LYS A 17 18.00 1.75 8.39
N TYR A 18 17.89 3.08 8.48
CA TYR A 18 16.94 3.72 9.38
C TYR A 18 15.50 3.51 8.93
N ALA A 19 15.24 3.57 7.62
CA ALA A 19 13.91 3.29 7.08
C ALA A 19 13.54 1.80 7.20
N ALA A 20 14.51 0.90 7.00
CA ALA A 20 14.31 -0.54 7.19
C ALA A 20 14.04 -0.88 8.67
N LEU A 21 14.79 -0.28 9.59
CA LEU A 21 14.56 -0.42 11.03
C LEU A 21 13.23 0.21 11.46
N LEU A 22 12.87 1.36 10.89
CA LEU A 22 11.56 1.98 11.12
C LEU A 22 10.44 1.03 10.72
N PHE A 23 10.52 0.42 9.54
CA PHE A 23 9.55 -0.60 9.11
C PHE A 23 9.49 -1.77 10.09
N LEU A 24 10.64 -2.30 10.50
CA LEU A 24 10.71 -3.39 11.48
C LEU A 24 10.02 -3.01 12.79
N PHE A 25 10.41 -1.91 13.43
CA PHE A 25 9.85 -1.49 14.72
C PHE A 25 8.37 -1.12 14.63
N SER A 26 7.95 -0.43 13.57
CA SER A 26 6.53 -0.13 13.36
C SER A 26 5.71 -1.39 13.12
N SER A 27 6.23 -2.38 12.37
CA SER A 27 5.54 -3.66 12.19
C SER A 27 5.43 -4.46 13.50
N LEU A 28 6.49 -4.46 14.32
CA LEU A 28 6.48 -5.07 15.65
C LEU A 28 5.42 -4.45 16.55
N TYR A 29 5.30 -3.13 16.52
CA TYR A 29 4.30 -2.40 17.30
C TYR A 29 2.87 -2.70 16.83
N CYS A 30 2.57 -2.49 15.54
CA CYS A 30 1.21 -2.63 14.99
C CYS A 30 0.71 -4.08 14.89
N LEU A 31 1.60 -5.08 14.93
CA LEU A 31 1.21 -6.49 14.79
C LEU A 31 1.42 -7.25 16.10
N SER A 32 2.67 -7.54 16.45
CA SER A 32 2.97 -8.44 17.57
C SER A 32 2.63 -7.81 18.92
N PHE A 33 2.99 -6.55 19.14
CA PHE A 33 2.78 -5.88 20.42
C PHE A 33 1.30 -5.59 20.66
N GLU A 34 0.58 -5.04 19.67
CA GLU A 34 -0.88 -4.84 19.76
C GLU A 34 -1.61 -6.17 20.02
N TYR A 35 -1.22 -7.26 19.34
CA TYR A 35 -1.78 -8.60 19.59
C TYR A 35 -1.54 -9.08 21.02
N TYR A 36 -0.34 -8.88 21.57
CA TYR A 36 -0.04 -9.21 22.97
C TYR A 36 -0.86 -8.37 23.96
N GLN A 37 -0.97 -7.06 23.72
CA GLN A 37 -1.75 -6.17 24.58
C GLN A 37 -3.21 -6.61 24.66
N THR A 38 -3.82 -6.98 23.53
CA THR A 38 -5.20 -7.49 23.56
C THR A 38 -5.29 -8.82 24.29
N ALA A 39 -4.27 -9.69 24.21
CA ALA A 39 -4.24 -10.93 24.97
C ALA A 39 -4.22 -10.68 26.50
N GLU A 40 -3.39 -9.75 26.95
CA GLU A 40 -3.28 -9.35 28.36
C GLU A 40 -4.57 -8.70 28.86
N GLU A 41 -5.16 -7.81 28.06
CA GLU A 41 -6.44 -7.18 28.38
C GLU A 41 -7.54 -8.23 28.57
N GLN A 42 -7.69 -9.16 27.61
CA GLN A 42 -8.66 -10.25 27.72
C GLN A 42 -8.39 -11.12 28.96
N GLN A 43 -7.15 -11.53 29.20
CA GLN A 43 -6.77 -12.31 30.39
C GLN A 43 -7.18 -11.59 31.69
N SER A 44 -6.97 -10.27 31.76
CA SER A 44 -7.31 -9.47 32.94
C SER A 44 -8.81 -9.39 33.20
N LEU A 45 -9.63 -9.35 32.15
CA LEU A 45 -11.10 -9.35 32.24
C LEU A 45 -11.62 -10.69 32.76
N PHE A 46 -11.00 -11.81 32.37
CA PHE A 46 -11.33 -13.14 32.90
C PHE A 46 -10.94 -13.32 34.38
N LEU A 47 -9.82 -12.73 34.80
CA LEU A 47 -9.36 -12.80 36.20
C LEU A 47 -10.14 -11.86 37.14
N HIS A 48 -10.70 -10.77 36.62
CA HIS A 48 -11.43 -9.76 37.39
C HIS A 48 -12.80 -9.44 36.77
N PRO A 49 -13.74 -10.42 36.76
CA PRO A 49 -15.07 -10.25 36.15
C PRO A 49 -15.88 -9.11 36.79
N GLU A 50 -15.57 -8.78 38.04
CA GLU A 50 -16.21 -7.75 38.86
C GLU A 50 -16.05 -6.33 38.26
N ARG A 51 -15.07 -6.14 37.37
CA ARG A 51 -14.81 -4.85 36.69
C ARG A 51 -15.81 -4.54 35.56
N LEU A 52 -16.62 -5.52 35.12
CA LEU A 52 -17.56 -5.35 34.00
C LEU A 52 -19.03 -5.08 34.42
N GLY A 53 -19.35 -5.08 35.72
CA GLY A 53 -20.74 -4.88 36.18
C GLY A 53 -21.66 -6.05 35.82
N GLU A 54 -22.88 -5.77 35.34
CA GLU A 54 -23.88 -6.80 34.97
C GLU A 54 -23.57 -7.53 33.63
N GLU A 55 -22.55 -7.10 32.89
CA GLU A 55 -22.16 -7.74 31.64
C GLU A 55 -21.37 -9.03 31.91
N LYS A 56 -21.79 -10.14 31.28
CA LYS A 56 -21.06 -11.41 31.36
C LYS A 56 -19.73 -11.29 30.61
N VAL A 57 -18.64 -11.78 31.20
CA VAL A 57 -17.33 -11.85 30.53
C VAL A 57 -17.43 -12.78 29.31
N TYR A 58 -17.12 -12.27 28.13
CA TYR A 58 -16.98 -13.05 26.91
C TYR A 58 -15.69 -12.68 26.17
N TYR A 59 -15.12 -13.67 25.49
CA TYR A 59 -13.88 -13.48 24.76
C TYR A 59 -14.17 -12.72 23.45
N HIS A 60 -13.50 -11.57 23.28
CA HIS A 60 -13.58 -10.78 22.06
C HIS A 60 -12.20 -10.36 21.57
N TYR A 61 -11.94 -10.59 20.29
CA TYR A 61 -10.75 -10.07 19.62
C TYR A 61 -11.11 -9.71 18.18
N SER A 62 -10.71 -8.53 17.72
CA SER A 62 -10.83 -8.16 16.32
C SER A 62 -9.51 -7.64 15.76
N PHE A 63 -9.18 -8.08 14.56
CA PHE A 63 -8.04 -7.66 13.78
C PHE A 63 -8.55 -7.03 12.49
N TYR A 64 -8.24 -5.76 12.30
CA TYR A 64 -8.51 -5.06 11.04
C TYR A 64 -7.18 -4.65 10.43
N SER A 65 -6.89 -5.14 9.23
CA SER A 65 -5.63 -4.78 8.61
C SER A 65 -5.58 -3.32 8.14
N SER A 66 -6.70 -2.59 8.13
CA SER A 66 -6.70 -1.13 7.98
C SER A 66 -5.81 -0.44 9.02
N ASN A 67 -5.65 -1.02 10.22
CA ASN A 67 -4.76 -0.49 11.25
C ASN A 67 -3.28 -0.51 10.80
N SER A 68 -2.95 -1.38 9.85
CA SER A 68 -1.62 -1.49 9.23
C SER A 68 -1.41 -0.55 8.02
N PHE A 69 -2.30 0.42 7.78
CA PHE A 69 -2.16 1.46 6.76
C PHE A 69 -0.79 2.17 6.83
N TRP A 70 -0.34 2.46 8.04
CA TRP A 70 0.93 3.14 8.30
C TRP A 70 2.14 2.35 7.77
N LEU A 71 2.08 1.01 7.76
CA LEU A 71 3.14 0.18 7.19
C LEU A 71 3.28 0.40 5.67
N GLY A 72 2.17 0.67 4.97
CA GLY A 72 2.20 1.04 3.55
C GLY A 72 2.91 2.38 3.31
N VAL A 73 2.65 3.38 4.16
CA VAL A 73 3.33 4.69 4.11
C VAL A 73 4.82 4.53 4.36
N ILE A 74 5.22 3.77 5.39
CA ILE A 74 6.62 3.53 5.73
C ILE A 74 7.33 2.76 4.59
N THR A 75 6.63 1.84 3.92
CA THR A 75 7.14 1.12 2.75
C THR A 75 7.45 2.07 1.59
N ILE A 76 6.58 3.07 1.35
CA ILE A 76 6.83 4.12 0.35
C ILE A 76 8.04 4.97 0.78
N ILE A 77 8.13 5.37 2.04
CA ILE A 77 9.27 6.14 2.57
C ILE A 77 10.59 5.39 2.34
N LEU A 78 10.62 4.08 2.56
CA LEU A 78 11.79 3.23 2.28
C LEU A 78 12.21 3.31 0.81
N ALA A 79 11.26 3.21 -0.14
CA ALA A 79 11.54 3.35 -1.57
C ALA A 79 12.02 4.76 -1.94
N CYS A 80 11.41 5.79 -1.34
CA CYS A 80 11.75 7.19 -1.54
C CYS A 80 13.15 7.53 -1.02
N ILE A 81 13.60 6.94 0.09
CA ILE A 81 14.96 7.12 0.60
C ILE A 81 15.99 6.42 -0.29
N LEU A 82 15.67 5.24 -0.83
CA LEU A 82 16.63 4.49 -1.65
C LEU A 82 16.85 5.10 -3.04
N ILE A 83 15.84 5.71 -3.66
CA ILE A 83 15.98 6.33 -5.00
C ILE A 83 15.80 7.86 -4.96
N GLY A 84 14.68 8.35 -4.45
CA GLY A 84 14.33 9.78 -4.46
C GLY A 84 15.32 10.66 -3.70
N TRP A 85 15.71 10.25 -2.49
CA TRP A 85 16.74 10.95 -1.71
C TRP A 85 18.12 10.83 -2.35
N GLU A 86 18.46 9.68 -2.92
CA GLU A 86 19.71 9.48 -3.66
C GLU A 86 19.82 10.43 -4.86
N ARG A 87 18.70 10.78 -5.50
CA ARG A 87 18.64 11.71 -6.63
C ARG A 87 18.59 13.18 -6.19
N SER A 88 17.82 13.49 -5.14
CA SER A 88 17.76 14.84 -4.58
C SER A 88 19.09 15.27 -3.93
N ASN A 89 19.78 14.37 -3.23
CA ASN A 89 21.00 14.74 -2.50
C ASN A 89 22.32 14.52 -3.29
N GLN A 90 22.26 14.22 -4.58
CA GLN A 90 23.44 14.04 -5.41
C GLN A 90 24.11 15.39 -5.75
N ASN A 91 24.93 15.88 -4.83
CA ASN A 91 26.06 16.75 -5.15
C ASN A 91 27.13 15.90 -5.86
N GLY A 92 26.99 15.67 -7.16
CA GLY A 92 28.07 15.26 -8.08
C GLY A 92 28.68 13.84 -7.92
N ASN A 93 28.56 13.03 -8.97
CA ASN A 93 29.49 11.95 -9.37
C ASN A 93 29.68 10.67 -8.52
N SER A 94 29.32 10.59 -7.23
CA SER A 94 29.75 9.42 -6.42
C SER A 94 29.15 8.05 -6.81
N LEU A 95 28.02 7.99 -7.53
CA LEU A 95 27.46 6.74 -8.04
C LEU A 95 27.96 6.38 -9.45
N MET A 96 28.51 7.35 -10.17
CA MET A 96 29.07 7.14 -11.50
C MET A 96 30.49 6.56 -11.45
N THR A 97 31.19 6.68 -10.34
CA THR A 97 32.53 6.09 -10.16
C THR A 97 32.48 4.59 -9.90
N PHE A 98 31.32 4.04 -9.55
CA PHE A 98 31.20 2.61 -9.34
C PHE A 98 31.10 1.87 -10.69
N PRO A 99 31.93 0.84 -10.93
CA PRO A 99 31.92 0.05 -12.18
C PRO A 99 30.76 -0.96 -12.22
N PHE A 100 29.55 -0.54 -11.84
CA PHE A 100 28.35 -1.39 -11.82
C PHE A 100 27.36 -0.97 -12.89
N LYS A 101 26.68 -1.95 -13.50
CA LYS A 101 25.57 -1.66 -14.42
C LYS A 101 24.40 -1.08 -13.65
N ARG A 102 23.75 -0.07 -14.20
CA ARG A 102 22.58 0.59 -13.59
C ARG A 102 21.45 -0.38 -13.25
N ARG A 103 21.21 -1.38 -14.10
CA ARG A 103 20.25 -2.45 -13.82
C ARG A 103 20.56 -3.18 -12.52
N ASP A 104 21.84 -3.50 -12.29
CA ASP A 104 22.28 -4.25 -11.10
C ASP A 104 22.21 -3.37 -9.85
N MET A 105 22.40 -2.05 -9.98
CA MET A 105 22.17 -1.09 -8.91
C MET A 105 20.69 -0.98 -8.52
N PHE A 106 19.78 -0.99 -9.49
CA PHE A 106 18.33 -1.02 -9.24
C PHE A 106 17.91 -2.33 -8.57
N LEU A 107 18.36 -3.47 -9.10
CA LEU A 107 18.08 -4.78 -8.51
C LEU A 107 18.60 -4.90 -7.09
N SER A 108 19.80 -4.39 -6.80
CA SER A 108 20.37 -4.39 -5.45
C SER A 108 19.50 -3.59 -4.47
N LYS A 109 18.93 -2.46 -4.90
CA LYS A 109 17.97 -1.69 -4.09
C LYS A 109 16.69 -2.49 -3.85
N TRP A 110 16.13 -3.08 -4.90
CA TRP A 110 14.92 -3.91 -4.80
C TRP A 110 15.11 -5.10 -3.84
N VAL A 111 16.21 -5.85 -3.97
CA VAL A 111 16.54 -6.96 -3.07
C VAL A 111 16.72 -6.47 -1.63
N PHE A 112 17.38 -5.32 -1.43
CA PHE A 112 17.59 -4.76 -0.09
C PHE A 112 16.26 -4.47 0.62
N GLY A 113 15.35 -3.70 0.01
CA GLY A 113 14.07 -3.40 0.66
C GLY A 113 13.17 -4.62 0.78
N GLY A 114 13.09 -5.45 -0.27
CA GLY A 114 12.32 -6.70 -0.24
C GLY A 114 12.77 -7.65 0.88
N PHE A 115 14.08 -7.80 1.07
CA PHE A 115 14.64 -8.61 2.16
C PHE A 115 14.20 -8.12 3.54
N PHE A 116 14.31 -6.81 3.82
CA PHE A 116 13.92 -6.28 5.13
C PHE A 116 12.41 -6.31 5.37
N ILE A 117 11.59 -6.12 4.33
CA ILE A 117 10.13 -6.26 4.44
C ILE A 117 9.77 -7.71 4.80
N VAL A 118 10.28 -8.69 4.04
CA VAL A 118 10.03 -10.11 4.28
C VAL A 118 10.52 -10.53 5.66
N LEU A 119 11.75 -10.17 6.01
CA LEU A 119 12.33 -10.52 7.30
C LEU A 119 11.51 -9.96 8.47
N SER A 120 11.09 -8.70 8.39
CA SER A 120 10.29 -8.06 9.46
C SER A 120 8.93 -8.75 9.64
N LEU A 121 8.27 -9.11 8.54
CA LEU A 121 6.98 -9.80 8.59
C LEU A 121 7.10 -11.25 9.05
N LEU A 122 8.18 -11.96 8.70
CA LEU A 122 8.45 -13.32 9.20
C LEU A 122 8.75 -13.32 10.72
N ILE A 123 9.49 -12.33 11.21
CA ILE A 123 9.72 -12.15 12.65
C ILE A 123 8.38 -11.92 13.37
N ASN A 124 7.53 -11.02 12.86
CA ASN A 124 6.21 -10.77 13.43
C ASN A 124 5.31 -12.00 13.40
N TRP A 125 5.33 -12.75 12.29
CA TRP A 125 4.59 -14.00 12.19
C TRP A 125 5.00 -15.00 13.28
N GLY A 126 6.31 -15.18 13.49
CA GLY A 126 6.84 -16.05 14.53
C GLY A 126 6.49 -15.57 15.95
N LEU A 127 6.62 -14.27 16.21
CA LEU A 127 6.27 -13.68 17.51
C LEU A 127 4.78 -13.77 17.81
N MET A 128 3.91 -13.44 16.85
CA MET A 128 2.47 -13.60 17.01
C MET A 128 2.07 -15.05 17.23
N TYR A 129 2.71 -16.00 16.53
CA TYR A 129 2.47 -17.42 16.76
C TYR A 129 2.88 -17.85 18.18
N PHE A 130 4.01 -17.33 18.68
CA PHE A 130 4.44 -17.57 20.05
C PHE A 130 3.45 -17.00 21.07
N ILE A 131 3.02 -15.74 20.91
CA ILE A 131 2.00 -15.08 21.74
C ILE A 131 0.70 -15.87 21.72
N TYR A 132 0.25 -16.29 20.54
CA TYR A 132 -0.94 -17.12 20.37
C TYR A 132 -0.84 -18.39 21.22
N LYS A 133 0.30 -19.09 21.20
CA LYS A 133 0.50 -20.32 21.96
C LYS A 133 0.68 -20.11 23.47
N SER A 134 1.15 -18.95 23.90
CA SER A 134 1.49 -18.69 25.31
C SER A 134 0.41 -17.93 26.09
N THR A 135 -0.69 -17.54 25.46
CA THR A 135 -1.74 -16.70 26.07
C THR A 135 -3.12 -17.34 25.95
N ILE A 136 -4.14 -16.70 26.55
CA ILE A 136 -5.55 -17.09 26.43
C ILE A 136 -6.03 -17.23 24.98
N HIS A 137 -5.36 -16.59 24.02
CA HIS A 137 -5.69 -16.75 22.60
C HIS A 137 -5.60 -18.21 22.12
N PHE A 138 -4.78 -19.07 22.73
CA PHE A 138 -4.67 -20.48 22.34
C PHE A 138 -5.99 -21.24 22.46
N GLU A 139 -6.78 -20.94 23.49
CA GLU A 139 -8.03 -21.65 23.80
C GLU A 139 -9.20 -21.17 22.93
N TYR A 140 -9.18 -19.90 22.51
CA TYR A 140 -10.31 -19.27 21.84
C TYR A 140 -10.05 -18.94 20.36
N GLN A 141 -8.80 -18.88 19.89
CA GLN A 141 -8.49 -18.53 18.51
C GLN A 141 -7.95 -19.69 17.68
N SER A 142 -8.22 -19.66 16.38
CA SER A 142 -7.47 -20.40 15.38
C SER A 142 -6.39 -19.51 14.77
N PHE A 143 -5.15 -19.95 14.66
CA PHE A 143 -4.11 -19.12 14.03
C PHE A 143 -4.13 -19.14 12.48
N GLU A 144 -4.98 -19.98 11.86
CA GLU A 144 -5.04 -20.17 10.41
C GLU A 144 -5.23 -18.85 9.61
N PRO A 145 -6.16 -17.96 9.99
CA PRO A 145 -6.36 -16.70 9.27
C PRO A 145 -5.10 -15.81 9.30
N PHE A 146 -4.33 -15.83 10.38
CA PHE A 146 -3.08 -15.05 10.46
C PHE A 146 -2.00 -15.59 9.50
N HIS A 147 -1.91 -16.90 9.24
CA HIS A 147 -1.03 -17.41 8.19
C HIS A 147 -1.35 -16.79 6.82
N ARG A 148 -2.64 -16.68 6.49
CA ARG A 148 -3.10 -16.05 5.25
C ARG A 148 -2.79 -14.56 5.23
N TYR A 149 -3.03 -13.87 6.34
CA TYR A 149 -2.71 -12.46 6.51
C TYR A 149 -1.24 -12.16 6.18
N PHE A 150 -0.30 -12.85 6.84
CA PHE A 150 1.12 -12.60 6.65
C PHE A 150 1.58 -12.87 5.22
N LEU A 151 1.01 -13.89 4.58
CA LEU A 151 1.28 -14.17 3.18
C LEU A 151 0.78 -13.02 2.27
N TYR A 152 -0.46 -12.57 2.45
CA TYR A 152 -1.01 -11.42 1.70
C TYR A 152 -0.19 -10.15 1.96
N ALA A 153 0.18 -9.91 3.22
CA ALA A 153 0.98 -8.78 3.65
C ALA A 153 2.34 -8.72 2.92
N ILE A 154 3.06 -9.85 2.89
CA ILE A 154 4.37 -9.93 2.22
C ILE A 154 4.27 -9.54 0.75
N PHE A 155 3.35 -10.14 0.00
CA PHE A 155 3.23 -9.86 -1.44
C PHE A 155 2.78 -8.42 -1.71
N THR A 156 1.81 -7.91 -0.96
CA THR A 156 1.32 -6.55 -1.15
C THR A 156 2.35 -5.49 -0.76
N TYR A 157 3.06 -5.62 0.37
CA TYR A 157 4.10 -4.65 0.71
C TYR A 157 5.31 -4.71 -0.24
N ILE A 158 5.69 -5.90 -0.74
CA ILE A 158 6.68 -6.00 -1.83
C ILE A 158 6.18 -5.27 -3.09
N ALA A 159 4.91 -5.42 -3.45
CA ALA A 159 4.34 -4.74 -4.61
C ALA A 159 4.33 -3.21 -4.44
N ILE A 160 3.85 -2.71 -3.30
CA ILE A 160 3.86 -1.27 -2.96
C ILE A 160 5.29 -0.72 -3.03
N TYR A 161 6.25 -1.42 -2.44
CA TYR A 161 7.66 -1.06 -2.49
C TYR A 161 8.20 -1.02 -3.93
N THR A 162 7.90 -2.05 -4.73
CA THR A 162 8.38 -2.18 -6.11
C THR A 162 7.80 -1.11 -7.03
N VAL A 163 6.51 -0.83 -6.91
CA VAL A 163 5.85 0.26 -7.65
C VAL A 163 6.44 1.60 -7.24
N SER A 164 6.65 1.83 -5.95
CA SER A 164 7.24 3.09 -5.45
C SER A 164 8.68 3.27 -5.92
N LEU A 165 9.49 2.20 -5.99
CA LEU A 165 10.81 2.22 -6.61
C LEU A 165 10.72 2.53 -8.11
N CYS A 166 9.77 1.91 -8.82
CA CYS A 166 9.55 2.14 -10.24
C CYS A 166 9.17 3.59 -10.52
N ILE A 167 8.27 4.18 -9.73
CA ILE A 167 7.93 5.61 -9.79
C ILE A 167 9.19 6.46 -9.62
N GLY A 168 9.99 6.08 -8.63
CA GLY A 168 11.32 6.64 -8.38
C GLY A 168 12.22 6.71 -9.60
N THR A 169 12.07 5.82 -10.59
CA THR A 169 12.94 5.75 -11.78
C THR A 169 12.70 6.86 -12.81
N PHE A 170 11.48 7.41 -12.90
CA PHE A 170 11.15 8.52 -13.80
C PHE A 170 10.97 9.86 -13.08
N THR A 171 10.77 9.85 -11.76
CA THR A 171 10.78 11.05 -10.92
C THR A 171 12.20 11.45 -10.51
N GLY A 172 12.50 12.76 -10.50
CA GLY A 172 13.85 13.26 -10.20
C GLY A 172 14.07 13.73 -8.76
N SER A 173 13.04 13.77 -7.92
CA SER A 173 13.12 14.22 -6.52
C SER A 173 12.36 13.31 -5.56
N ILE A 174 12.71 13.38 -4.27
CA ILE A 174 12.00 12.65 -3.22
C ILE A 174 10.52 13.08 -3.12
N ILE A 175 10.25 14.38 -3.25
CA ILE A 175 8.90 14.93 -3.12
C ILE A 175 7.99 14.39 -4.22
N SER A 176 8.46 14.45 -5.48
CA SER A 176 7.69 13.94 -6.62
C SER A 176 7.43 12.44 -6.50
N GLN A 177 8.46 11.65 -6.16
CA GLN A 177 8.30 10.21 -5.94
C GLN A 177 7.26 9.91 -4.86
N SER A 178 7.31 10.61 -3.71
CA SER A 178 6.38 10.41 -2.61
C SER A 178 4.94 10.72 -3.00
N ILE A 179 4.69 11.86 -3.65
CA ILE A 179 3.34 12.26 -4.07
C ILE A 179 2.75 11.20 -5.00
N PHE A 180 3.45 10.85 -6.08
CA PHE A 180 2.96 9.84 -7.03
C PHE A 180 2.76 8.46 -6.38
N SER A 181 3.65 8.05 -5.48
CA SER A 181 3.56 6.74 -4.83
C SER A 181 2.40 6.66 -3.84
N ILE A 182 2.15 7.72 -3.06
CA ILE A 182 1.00 7.77 -2.13
C ILE A 182 -0.31 7.73 -2.92
N THR A 183 -0.43 8.57 -3.95
CA THR A 183 -1.65 8.62 -4.77
C THR A 183 -1.91 7.30 -5.48
N PHE A 184 -0.89 6.65 -6.02
CA PHE A 184 -1.06 5.39 -6.76
C PHE A 184 -1.26 4.17 -5.85
N CYS A 185 -0.41 3.99 -4.83
CA CYS A 185 -0.36 2.76 -4.03
C CYS A 185 -1.34 2.74 -2.86
N ILE A 186 -1.49 3.87 -2.16
CA ILE A 186 -2.33 3.94 -0.96
C ILE A 186 -3.77 4.23 -1.34
N MET A 187 -3.99 5.27 -2.15
CA MET A 187 -5.35 5.64 -2.52
C MET A 187 -5.96 4.66 -3.53
N GLY A 188 -5.16 3.72 -4.07
CA GLY A 188 -5.63 2.74 -5.05
C GLY A 188 -6.02 3.34 -6.40
N MET A 189 -5.69 4.62 -6.61
CA MET A 189 -6.12 5.39 -7.77
C MET A 189 -5.15 5.19 -8.92
N GLY A 190 -5.04 3.95 -9.41
CA GLY A 190 -4.36 3.69 -10.67
C GLY A 190 -5.05 4.39 -11.83
N ILE A 191 -4.34 4.71 -12.91
CA ILE A 191 -4.94 5.41 -14.05
C ILE A 191 -6.11 4.63 -14.67
N PHE A 192 -6.01 3.30 -14.69
CA PHE A 192 -7.08 2.42 -15.16
C PHE A 192 -8.32 2.47 -14.25
N SER A 193 -8.09 2.41 -12.93
CA SER A 193 -9.13 2.54 -11.90
C SER A 193 -9.91 3.86 -12.05
N LEU A 194 -9.18 4.97 -12.22
CA LEU A 194 -9.75 6.30 -12.41
C LEU A 194 -10.52 6.45 -13.73
N LEU A 195 -10.00 5.89 -14.83
CA LEU A 195 -10.70 5.90 -16.11
C LEU A 195 -12.00 5.11 -16.05
N LEU A 196 -11.96 3.91 -15.47
CA LEU A 196 -13.13 3.07 -15.29
C LEU A 196 -14.20 3.77 -14.44
N LEU A 197 -13.79 4.46 -13.39
CA LEU A 197 -14.66 5.26 -12.54
C LEU A 197 -15.21 6.52 -13.23
N PHE A 198 -14.42 7.16 -14.10
CA PHE A 198 -14.91 8.20 -15.00
C PHE A 198 -16.01 7.66 -15.91
N PHE A 199 -15.78 6.54 -16.59
CA PHE A 199 -16.78 5.95 -17.49
C PHE A 199 -18.05 5.53 -16.75
N THR A 200 -17.94 4.96 -15.54
CA THR A 200 -19.13 4.60 -14.75
C THR A 200 -19.92 5.83 -14.32
N ALA A 201 -19.27 6.90 -13.90
CA ALA A 201 -19.95 8.14 -13.55
C ALA A 201 -20.75 8.73 -14.73
N HIS A 202 -20.24 8.59 -15.95
CA HIS A 202 -20.95 9.06 -17.16
C HIS A 202 -22.05 8.10 -17.59
N ALA A 203 -21.83 6.79 -17.50
CA ALA A 203 -22.85 5.79 -17.82
C ALA A 203 -24.06 5.91 -16.88
N GLU A 204 -23.82 6.13 -15.59
CA GLU A 204 -24.85 6.36 -14.57
C GLU A 204 -25.74 7.57 -14.90
N ALA A 205 -25.12 8.69 -15.29
CA ALA A 205 -25.85 9.89 -15.67
C ALA A 205 -26.70 9.73 -16.95
N ILE A 206 -26.30 8.84 -17.86
CA ILE A 206 -27.01 8.58 -19.12
C ILE A 206 -28.15 7.57 -18.93
N GLN A 207 -27.93 6.50 -18.14
CA GLN A 207 -28.85 5.35 -18.08
C GLN A 207 -29.82 5.40 -16.89
N GLY A 208 -29.61 6.28 -15.91
CA GLY A 208 -30.42 6.33 -14.69
C GLY A 208 -30.36 5.03 -13.88
N ASN A 209 -31.31 4.84 -12.96
CA ASN A 209 -31.30 3.81 -11.89
C ASN A 209 -31.27 2.33 -12.38
N LYS A 210 -31.34 2.06 -13.69
CA LYS A 210 -31.21 0.71 -14.28
C LYS A 210 -29.75 0.19 -14.30
N SER A 211 -28.77 1.03 -13.96
CA SER A 211 -27.34 0.75 -14.01
C SER A 211 -26.71 0.34 -12.65
N TYR A 212 -27.50 0.09 -11.61
CA TYR A 212 -26.95 -0.17 -10.26
C TYR A 212 -26.10 -1.46 -10.19
N THR A 213 -26.55 -2.55 -10.82
CA THR A 213 -25.84 -3.84 -10.81
C THR A 213 -24.53 -3.81 -11.59
N ASN A 214 -24.49 -3.11 -12.72
CA ASN A 214 -23.26 -2.91 -13.48
C ASN A 214 -22.27 -2.01 -12.74
N PHE A 215 -22.76 -0.99 -12.03
CA PHE A 215 -21.92 -0.13 -11.19
C PHE A 215 -21.26 -0.92 -10.07
N GLU A 216 -22.03 -1.73 -9.34
CA GLU A 216 -21.52 -2.55 -8.23
C GLU A 216 -20.44 -3.54 -8.71
N ASN A 217 -20.68 -4.22 -9.83
CA ASN A 217 -19.69 -5.13 -10.41
C ASN A 217 -18.38 -4.43 -10.79
N VAL A 218 -18.47 -3.20 -11.31
CA VAL A 218 -17.32 -2.42 -11.72
C VAL A 218 -16.57 -1.83 -10.52
N TYR A 219 -17.29 -1.40 -9.49
CA TYR A 219 -16.74 -0.98 -8.20
C TYR A 219 -16.00 -2.12 -7.51
N GLU A 220 -16.62 -3.29 -7.40
CA GLU A 220 -16.03 -4.52 -6.85
C GLU A 220 -14.79 -4.96 -7.64
N PHE A 221 -14.86 -4.89 -8.97
CA PHE A 221 -13.71 -5.18 -9.83
C PHE A 221 -12.55 -4.23 -9.52
N ASN A 222 -12.82 -2.93 -9.47
CA ASN A 222 -11.82 -1.92 -9.17
C ASN A 222 -11.16 -2.17 -7.79
N ARG A 223 -12.00 -2.43 -6.76
CA ARG A 223 -11.53 -2.74 -5.40
C ARG A 223 -10.62 -3.97 -5.39
N LYS A 224 -10.96 -5.03 -6.12
CA LYS A 224 -10.14 -6.26 -6.24
C LYS A 224 -8.85 -6.05 -7.03
N THR A 225 -8.83 -5.14 -8.00
CA THR A 225 -7.61 -4.84 -8.78
C THR A 225 -6.63 -3.88 -8.10
N ASN A 226 -7.03 -3.25 -7.00
CA ASN A 226 -6.15 -2.40 -6.22
C ASN A 226 -4.94 -3.20 -5.70
N ILE A 227 -3.74 -2.62 -5.77
CA ILE A 227 -2.50 -3.23 -5.26
C ILE A 227 -2.58 -3.63 -3.78
N SER A 228 -3.35 -2.87 -3.00
CA SER A 228 -3.53 -3.05 -1.56
C SER A 228 -4.76 -3.90 -1.21
N SER A 229 -5.52 -4.37 -2.21
CA SER A 229 -6.80 -5.09 -2.03
C SER A 229 -6.71 -6.33 -1.14
N ALA A 230 -5.61 -7.08 -1.23
CA ALA A 230 -5.40 -8.29 -0.44
C ALA A 230 -5.33 -8.00 1.07
N ILE A 231 -4.91 -6.79 1.45
CA ILE A 231 -4.75 -6.36 2.84
C ILE A 231 -5.94 -5.50 3.29
N LEU A 232 -6.42 -4.56 2.46
CA LEU A 232 -7.39 -3.54 2.87
C LEU A 232 -8.71 -4.11 3.40
N ASP A 233 -9.22 -5.16 2.76
CA ASP A 233 -10.49 -5.79 3.13
C ASP A 233 -10.29 -6.99 4.07
N PHE A 234 -9.09 -7.14 4.66
CA PHE A 234 -8.75 -8.25 5.54
C PHE A 234 -9.14 -7.94 6.99
N SER A 235 -10.12 -8.68 7.50
CA SER A 235 -10.51 -8.65 8.90
C SER A 235 -10.72 -10.04 9.48
N ILE A 236 -10.42 -10.17 10.77
CA ILE A 236 -10.69 -11.36 11.58
C ILE A 236 -11.36 -10.88 12.84
N SER A 237 -12.43 -11.55 13.27
CA SER A 237 -13.11 -11.28 14.53
C SER A 237 -13.42 -12.60 15.22
N TYR A 238 -12.95 -12.76 16.44
CA TYR A 238 -13.31 -13.84 17.34
C TYR A 238 -14.28 -13.28 18.37
N ASN A 239 -15.48 -13.85 18.43
CA ASN A 239 -16.50 -13.44 19.39
C ASN A 239 -17.18 -14.70 19.94
N TYR A 240 -16.80 -15.08 21.15
CA TYR A 240 -17.36 -16.25 21.84
C TYR A 240 -18.36 -15.82 22.89
N HIS A 241 -19.63 -15.67 22.47
CA HIS A 241 -20.72 -15.39 23.38
C HIS A 241 -21.45 -16.68 23.79
N PRO A 242 -21.61 -17.00 25.09
CA PRO A 242 -22.15 -18.28 25.54
C PRO A 242 -23.63 -18.55 25.20
N THR A 243 -24.37 -17.56 24.70
CA THR A 243 -25.83 -17.64 24.44
C THR A 243 -26.29 -17.13 23.07
N ALA A 244 -25.38 -16.88 22.14
CA ALA A 244 -25.71 -16.16 20.91
C ALA A 244 -26.23 -17.08 19.78
N GLN A 245 -27.54 -16.98 19.48
CA GLN A 245 -28.15 -17.49 18.25
C GLN A 245 -27.94 -16.51 17.07
N SER A 246 -28.03 -17.03 15.85
CA SER A 246 -27.84 -16.35 14.55
C SER A 246 -28.70 -15.10 14.38
N ASP A 247 -28.14 -14.07 13.73
CA ASP A 247 -28.87 -12.86 13.29
C ASP A 247 -28.96 -12.82 11.75
N GLU A 248 -30.00 -12.17 11.22
CA GLU A 248 -30.11 -11.88 9.79
C GLU A 248 -29.65 -10.45 9.50
N ASP A 249 -28.64 -10.31 8.63
CA ASP A 249 -28.22 -9.03 8.05
C ASP A 249 -28.40 -9.11 6.53
N HIS A 250 -29.07 -8.11 5.95
CA HIS A 250 -29.34 -8.00 4.50
C HIS A 250 -29.84 -9.31 3.84
N GLY A 251 -30.73 -10.06 4.50
CA GLY A 251 -31.34 -11.28 3.96
C GLY A 251 -30.41 -12.49 3.91
N LYS A 252 -29.27 -12.44 4.61
CA LYS A 252 -28.39 -13.60 4.83
C LYS A 252 -28.43 -13.99 6.30
N VAL A 253 -28.72 -15.27 6.55
CA VAL A 253 -28.61 -15.87 7.89
C VAL A 253 -27.13 -15.90 8.27
N ILE A 254 -26.71 -15.03 9.18
CA ILE A 254 -25.38 -15.04 9.76
C ILE A 254 -25.41 -16.03 10.92
N GLN A 255 -24.89 -17.24 10.69
CA GLN A 255 -24.59 -18.15 11.78
C GLN A 255 -23.51 -17.50 12.66
N ARG A 256 -23.83 -17.21 13.93
CA ARG A 256 -22.84 -16.81 14.94
C ARG A 256 -21.98 -18.02 15.30
N GLY A 257 -21.08 -18.36 14.39
CA GLY A 257 -19.91 -19.15 14.74
C GLY A 257 -18.97 -18.29 15.59
N PRO A 258 -18.11 -18.91 16.42
CA PRO A 258 -17.19 -18.18 17.28
C PRO A 258 -16.16 -17.29 16.55
N THR A 259 -16.06 -17.44 15.23
CA THR A 259 -15.02 -16.84 14.39
C THR A 259 -15.62 -16.29 13.10
N PHE A 260 -15.42 -15.01 12.84
CA PHE A 260 -15.74 -14.35 11.58
C PHE A 260 -14.45 -13.90 10.91
N HIS A 261 -14.39 -14.07 9.60
CA HIS A 261 -13.30 -13.52 8.81
C HIS A 261 -13.83 -13.00 7.49
N SER A 262 -13.37 -11.82 7.11
CA SER A 262 -13.60 -11.26 5.79
C SER A 262 -12.24 -11.11 5.14
N TYR A 263 -11.98 -11.87 4.08
CA TYR A 263 -10.82 -11.67 3.21
C TYR A 263 -11.09 -12.32 1.86
N TYR A 264 -10.44 -11.82 0.81
CA TYR A 264 -10.55 -12.41 -0.52
C TYR A 264 -9.89 -13.79 -0.61
N SER A 265 -10.32 -14.59 -1.59
CA SER A 265 -9.66 -15.84 -1.96
C SER A 265 -8.17 -15.65 -2.26
N ALA A 266 -7.36 -16.69 -2.03
CA ALA A 266 -5.90 -16.68 -2.26
C ALA A 266 -5.50 -16.21 -3.67
N LYS A 267 -6.38 -16.32 -4.66
CA LYS A 267 -6.17 -15.80 -6.01
C LYS A 267 -5.90 -14.29 -6.04
N ILE A 268 -6.33 -13.52 -5.02
CA ILE A 268 -6.10 -12.08 -4.94
C ILE A 268 -4.61 -11.72 -4.96
N ILE A 269 -3.73 -12.61 -4.50
CA ILE A 269 -2.27 -12.40 -4.49
C ILE A 269 -1.70 -12.23 -5.90
N LEU A 270 -2.39 -12.73 -6.93
CA LEU A 270 -1.99 -12.54 -8.32
C LEU A 270 -1.89 -11.06 -8.70
N VAL A 271 -2.71 -10.19 -8.08
CA VAL A 271 -2.70 -8.75 -8.30
C VAL A 271 -1.37 -8.12 -7.87
N PRO A 272 -0.93 -8.20 -6.60
CA PRO A 272 0.37 -7.66 -6.20
C PRO A 272 1.55 -8.35 -6.89
N ILE A 273 1.46 -9.64 -7.22
CA ILE A 273 2.49 -10.33 -8.04
C ILE A 273 2.62 -9.66 -9.41
N PHE A 274 1.49 -9.42 -10.10
CA PHE A 274 1.48 -8.77 -11.40
C PHE A 274 2.10 -7.36 -11.33
N TYR A 275 1.70 -6.54 -10.35
CA TYR A 275 2.30 -5.23 -10.12
C TYR A 275 3.80 -5.32 -9.86
N THR A 276 4.24 -6.28 -9.06
CA THR A 276 5.67 -6.50 -8.78
C THR A 276 6.44 -6.80 -10.05
N ILE A 277 6.00 -7.79 -10.85
CA ILE A 277 6.69 -8.19 -12.09
C ILE A 277 6.72 -7.02 -13.08
N PHE A 278 5.57 -6.40 -13.33
CA PHE A 278 5.46 -5.33 -14.32
C PHE A 278 6.30 -4.11 -13.94
N SER A 279 6.21 -3.65 -12.68
CA SER A 279 6.99 -2.51 -12.20
C SER A 279 8.48 -2.80 -12.07
N LEU A 280 8.87 -4.03 -11.79
CA LEU A 280 10.29 -4.41 -11.78
C LEU A 280 10.88 -4.39 -13.19
N LEU A 281 10.17 -4.92 -14.18
CA LEU A 281 10.59 -4.86 -15.59
C LEU A 281 10.71 -3.42 -16.11
N ILE A 282 9.68 -2.60 -15.89
CA ILE A 282 9.67 -1.19 -16.30
C ILE A 282 10.72 -0.39 -15.54
N GLY A 283 10.81 -0.59 -14.22
CA GLY A 283 11.79 0.09 -13.38
C GLY A 283 13.23 -0.20 -13.81
N MET A 284 13.56 -1.47 -14.10
CA MET A 284 14.87 -1.84 -14.65
C MET A 284 15.15 -1.14 -15.98
N PHE A 285 14.18 -1.13 -16.89
CA PHE A 285 14.31 -0.52 -18.21
C PHE A 285 14.52 0.99 -18.14
N LEU A 286 13.69 1.70 -17.35
CA LEU A 286 13.77 3.14 -17.18
C LEU A 286 15.04 3.55 -16.43
N TYR A 287 15.41 2.84 -15.37
CA TYR A 287 16.60 3.15 -14.59
C TYR A 287 17.89 2.92 -15.39
N ALA A 288 17.91 1.93 -16.30
CA ALA A 288 19.04 1.74 -17.21
C ALA A 288 19.27 2.94 -18.15
N ARG A 289 18.21 3.70 -18.46
CA ARG A 289 18.23 4.82 -19.42
C ARG A 289 18.08 6.21 -18.78
N SER A 290 17.98 6.30 -17.45
CA SER A 290 17.66 7.56 -16.78
C SER A 290 18.81 8.56 -16.88
N PRO A 291 18.63 9.76 -17.45
CA PRO A 291 19.68 10.77 -17.47
C PRO A 291 19.91 11.31 -16.04
N ASN A 292 21.16 11.51 -15.63
CA ASN A 292 21.49 11.97 -14.29
C ASN A 292 21.48 13.52 -14.16
N GLU A 293 21.53 14.22 -15.29
CA GLU A 293 21.59 15.70 -15.38
C GLU A 293 20.29 16.39 -14.92
N HIS A 294 19.21 15.62 -14.77
CA HIS A 294 17.89 16.11 -14.35
C HIS A 294 17.50 15.64 -12.95
N ASN A 295 18.46 15.13 -12.18
CA ASN A 295 18.29 14.96 -10.74
C ASN A 295 17.83 16.28 -10.11
N LYS A 296 16.95 16.21 -9.11
CA LYS A 296 16.24 17.34 -8.47
C LYS A 296 15.08 17.93 -9.27
N LYS A 297 14.85 17.55 -10.54
CA LYS A 297 13.63 17.96 -11.26
C LYS A 297 12.45 17.06 -10.92
N ILE A 298 11.24 17.48 -11.27
CA ILE A 298 10.03 16.64 -11.11
C ILE A 298 10.15 15.39 -11.99
N PHE A 299 10.44 15.57 -13.28
CA PHE A 299 10.65 14.48 -14.24
C PHE A 299 12.09 14.44 -14.73
N LEU A 300 12.59 13.22 -14.97
CA LEU A 300 13.95 13.01 -15.43
C LEU A 300 14.12 13.06 -16.94
N PHE A 301 13.08 12.78 -17.72
CA PHE A 301 13.20 12.63 -19.18
C PHE A 301 12.74 13.91 -19.91
N PRO A 302 13.67 14.82 -20.29
CA PRO A 302 13.31 16.13 -20.85
C PRO A 302 12.65 16.02 -22.22
N LYS A 303 13.07 15.05 -23.04
CA LYS A 303 12.51 14.78 -24.37
C LYS A 303 11.00 14.48 -24.34
N TYR A 304 10.54 13.92 -23.22
CA TYR A 304 9.14 13.53 -23.04
C TYR A 304 8.42 14.40 -22.01
N ASN A 305 8.99 15.56 -21.66
CA ASN A 305 8.48 16.40 -20.58
C ASN A 305 7.03 16.85 -20.82
N SER A 306 6.69 17.22 -22.06
CA SER A 306 5.32 17.60 -22.42
C SER A 306 4.34 16.45 -22.20
N ILE A 307 4.71 15.21 -22.55
CA ILE A 307 3.88 14.02 -22.34
C ILE A 307 3.67 13.76 -20.85
N TRP A 308 4.72 13.89 -20.04
CA TRP A 308 4.64 13.72 -18.59
C TRP A 308 3.77 14.78 -17.91
N ILE A 309 3.86 16.04 -18.35
CA ILE A 309 3.02 17.13 -17.85
C ILE A 309 1.56 16.85 -18.18
N TRP A 310 1.22 16.62 -19.45
CA TRP A 310 -0.15 16.33 -19.87
C TRP A 310 -0.72 15.08 -19.21
N GLY A 311 0.05 13.99 -19.16
CA GLY A 311 -0.36 12.74 -18.52
C GLY A 311 -0.61 12.91 -17.01
N THR A 312 0.26 13.66 -16.33
CA THR A 312 0.09 13.94 -14.89
C THR A 312 -1.09 14.87 -14.64
N THR A 313 -1.25 15.93 -15.45
CA THR A 313 -2.41 16.82 -15.37
C THR A 313 -3.71 16.05 -15.55
N PHE A 314 -3.79 15.19 -16.55
CA PHE A 314 -4.96 14.35 -16.79
C PHE A 314 -5.21 13.38 -15.62
N TYR A 315 -4.16 12.76 -15.09
CA TYR A 315 -4.24 11.88 -13.93
C TYR A 315 -4.81 12.59 -12.68
N PHE A 316 -4.27 13.75 -12.31
CA PHE A 316 -4.77 14.52 -11.17
C PHE A 316 -6.15 15.14 -11.42
N ALA A 317 -6.49 15.47 -12.66
CA ALA A 317 -7.85 15.89 -13.02
C ALA A 317 -8.86 14.76 -12.74
N LEU A 318 -8.58 13.53 -13.15
CA LEU A 318 -9.46 12.38 -12.86
C LEU A 318 -9.64 12.16 -11.35
N ILE A 319 -8.57 12.33 -10.56
CA ILE A 319 -8.63 12.26 -9.09
C ILE A 319 -9.55 13.35 -8.54
N GLY A 320 -9.35 14.61 -8.97
CA GLY A 320 -10.17 15.74 -8.54
C GLY A 320 -11.64 15.54 -8.85
N GLY A 321 -11.96 15.02 -10.04
CA GLY A 321 -13.33 14.66 -10.40
C GLY A 321 -13.92 13.61 -9.47
N GLN A 322 -13.16 12.57 -9.13
CA GLN A 322 -13.63 11.54 -8.21
C GLN A 322 -13.87 12.06 -6.78
N MET A 323 -12.98 12.93 -6.27
CA MET A 323 -13.14 13.47 -4.92
C MET A 323 -14.43 14.29 -4.77
N LEU A 324 -14.83 15.00 -5.83
CA LEU A 324 -16.04 15.84 -5.83
C LEU A 324 -17.30 15.13 -6.36
N LYS A 325 -17.19 13.92 -6.92
CA LYS A 325 -18.36 13.09 -7.27
C LYS A 325 -19.24 12.75 -6.06
N ARG A 326 -18.71 12.85 -4.83
CA ARG A 326 -19.44 12.59 -3.57
C ARG A 326 -20.73 13.41 -3.40
N PHE A 327 -20.93 14.46 -4.20
CA PHE A 327 -22.15 15.27 -4.22
C PHE A 327 -23.22 14.79 -5.21
N ASP A 328 -23.12 13.56 -5.73
CA ASP A 328 -24.08 12.86 -6.63
C ASP A 328 -24.52 13.63 -7.88
N LEU A 329 -23.72 14.61 -8.30
CA LEU A 329 -23.93 15.40 -9.50
C LEU A 329 -22.75 15.24 -10.43
N LEU A 330 -23.03 14.88 -11.69
CA LEU A 330 -22.03 14.83 -12.76
C LEU A 330 -21.37 16.21 -12.96
N PHE A 331 -22.10 17.30 -12.69
CA PHE A 331 -21.53 18.65 -12.66
C PHE A 331 -20.40 18.79 -11.64
N SER A 332 -20.56 18.28 -10.42
CA SER A 332 -19.54 18.32 -9.37
C SER A 332 -18.27 17.55 -9.76
N TYR A 333 -18.43 16.45 -10.51
CA TYR A 333 -17.29 15.74 -11.11
C TYR A 333 -16.49 16.65 -12.04
N TYR A 334 -17.14 17.36 -12.96
CA TYR A 334 -16.45 18.26 -13.90
C TYR A 334 -15.80 19.45 -13.20
N VAL A 335 -16.44 20.03 -12.18
CA VAL A 335 -15.84 21.10 -11.37
C VAL A 335 -14.53 20.61 -10.76
N GLY A 336 -14.51 19.42 -10.17
CA GLY A 336 -13.28 18.84 -9.62
C GLY A 336 -12.24 18.51 -10.67
N PHE A 337 -12.67 17.96 -11.80
CA PHE A 337 -11.79 17.62 -12.92
C PHE A 337 -11.04 18.85 -13.43
N PHE A 338 -11.76 19.95 -13.72
CA PHE A 338 -11.15 21.17 -14.23
C PHE A 338 -10.33 21.90 -13.17
N LEU A 339 -10.81 21.98 -11.92
CA LEU A 339 -10.08 22.66 -10.85
C LEU A 339 -8.72 22.00 -10.59
N PHE A 340 -8.70 20.69 -10.36
CA PHE A 340 -7.44 19.96 -10.12
C PHE A 340 -6.57 19.92 -11.37
N GLY A 341 -7.16 19.79 -12.56
CA GLY A 341 -6.42 19.82 -13.82
C GLY A 341 -5.69 21.14 -14.04
N ILE A 342 -6.37 22.27 -13.89
CA ILE A 342 -5.80 23.62 -14.06
C ILE A 342 -4.69 23.87 -13.04
N VAL A 343 -4.95 23.58 -11.76
CA VAL A 343 -3.96 23.76 -10.69
C VAL A 343 -2.72 22.90 -10.96
N THR A 344 -2.90 21.62 -11.30
CA THR A 344 -1.79 20.71 -11.58
C THR A 344 -0.99 21.15 -12.80
N TYR A 345 -1.67 21.56 -13.89
CA TYR A 345 -1.01 22.08 -15.08
C TYR A 345 -0.18 23.31 -14.78
N PHE A 346 -0.69 24.26 -14.01
CA PHE A 346 0.05 25.47 -13.64
C PHE A 346 1.27 25.15 -12.77
N ILE A 347 1.10 24.29 -11.77
CA ILE A 347 2.18 23.82 -10.91
C ILE A 347 3.28 23.15 -11.74
N LEU A 348 2.93 22.21 -12.62
CA LEU A 348 3.90 21.49 -13.45
C LEU A 348 4.55 22.40 -14.49
N SER A 349 3.77 23.20 -15.23
CA SER A 349 4.29 24.12 -16.24
C SER A 349 5.33 25.08 -15.65
N ARG A 350 5.12 25.52 -14.40
CA ARG A 350 6.04 26.41 -13.71
C ARG A 350 7.21 25.67 -13.04
N LEU A 351 6.97 24.57 -12.32
CA LEU A 351 7.97 23.91 -11.48
C LEU A 351 8.87 22.90 -12.22
N THR A 352 8.46 22.39 -13.39
CA THR A 352 9.23 21.32 -14.06
C THR A 352 10.59 21.81 -14.57
N ASN A 353 10.76 23.13 -14.73
CA ASN A 353 12.05 23.74 -15.07
C ASN A 353 12.92 24.07 -13.84
N TYR A 354 12.36 24.04 -12.63
CA TYR A 354 13.08 24.33 -11.38
C TYR A 354 13.60 23.06 -10.71
N LYS A 355 14.70 23.20 -9.97
CA LYS A 355 15.20 22.14 -9.09
C LYS A 355 14.31 22.12 -7.84
N VAL A 356 13.50 21.09 -7.72
CA VAL A 356 12.69 20.75 -6.55
C VAL A 356 13.60 20.03 -5.55
N PHE A 357 14.39 20.85 -4.82
CA PHE A 357 15.36 20.53 -3.77
C PHE A 357 16.46 19.52 -4.12
#